data_AF-A0A351MER6-F1
#
_entry.id   AF-A0A351MER6-F1
#
_cell.length_a   1.000
_cell.length_b   1.000
_cell.length_c   1.000
_cell.angle_alpha   90.00
_cell.angle_beta   90.00
_cell.angle_gamma   90.00
#
_symmetry.space_group_name_H-M   'P 1'
#
loop_
_entity.id
_entity.type
_entity.pdbx_description
1 polymer ?
#
loop_
_entity_poly.entity_id
_entity_poly.type
_entity_poly.pdbx_seq_one_letter_code
_entity_poly.pdbx_strand_id
1 'polypeptide(L)'
;RIEGFPTPTNDAFNVQFGAFHAIDASHNMHAVISRRTRFATMQERFSFRLGSAIPNPGLEPESSLAFELGVDGTDGPVSWRVAAHVAGLEDAIQQVIVARALCPPDPRVRDCFQLRNIGRATHRGVELSGRWDIAPGWALDGNYAFLDRENRTRPDVQPINVPAHFGLASLEWSGERVDIITSVQAESSRLSRPDGLRIADGFMLGHVKGIWHALKDTDLEFSVLNLADTRYEFIEGFQEAGRTFLVGFHYRR
;
A
#
# COMPACT_ATOMS: atom_id res chain seq x y z
N ARG A 1 -14.13 32.55 -26.26
CA ARG A 1 -14.05 33.14 -24.90
C ARG A 1 -13.79 31.99 -23.95
N ILE A 2 -12.62 31.94 -23.29
CA ILE A 2 -12.39 30.93 -22.25
C ILE A 2 -13.18 31.44 -21.04
N GLU A 3 -14.38 30.92 -20.83
CA GLU A 3 -15.10 31.18 -19.57
C GLU A 3 -14.36 30.44 -18.46
N GLY A 4 -13.91 31.18 -17.45
CA GLY A 4 -13.25 30.61 -16.29
C GLY A 4 -14.23 29.72 -15.54
N PHE A 5 -13.77 28.56 -15.08
CA PHE A 5 -14.57 27.73 -14.20
C PHE A 5 -14.79 28.44 -12.85
N PRO A 6 -15.93 28.19 -12.18
CA PRO A 6 -16.10 28.58 -10.79
C PRO A 6 -14.95 28.01 -9.95
N THR A 7 -14.40 28.82 -9.05
CA THR A 7 -13.38 28.41 -8.09
C THR A 7 -14.02 28.32 -6.70
N PRO A 8 -14.77 27.23 -6.40
CA PRO A 8 -15.34 27.06 -5.08
C PRO A 8 -14.22 26.91 -4.05
N THR A 9 -14.41 27.57 -2.92
CA THR A 9 -13.56 27.40 -1.75
C THR A 9 -14.05 26.18 -0.98
N ASN A 10 -13.15 25.27 -0.66
CA ASN A 10 -13.45 24.17 0.25
C ASN A 10 -12.63 24.34 1.52
N ASP A 11 -13.24 24.05 2.66
CA ASP A 11 -12.60 23.92 3.96
C ASP A 11 -12.68 22.47 4.46
N ALA A 12 -11.82 22.13 5.42
CA ALA A 12 -11.82 20.81 6.03
C ALA A 12 -11.30 20.87 7.48
N PHE A 13 -11.91 20.08 8.35
CA PHE A 13 -11.46 19.87 9.72
C PHE A 13 -10.87 18.48 9.89
N ASN A 14 -9.58 18.40 10.22
CA ASN A 14 -8.89 17.15 10.49
C ASN A 14 -8.55 17.07 11.99
N VAL A 15 -8.74 15.90 12.58
CA VAL A 15 -8.48 15.68 14.00
C VAL A 15 -7.98 14.27 14.23
N GLN A 16 -7.12 14.10 15.24
CA GLN A 16 -6.63 12.80 15.67
C GLN A 16 -6.57 12.78 17.20
N PHE A 17 -7.09 11.71 17.78
CA PHE A 17 -7.00 11.42 19.21
C PHE A 17 -6.32 10.07 19.38
N GLY A 18 -5.38 9.99 20.32
CA GLY A 18 -4.68 8.77 20.68
C GLY A 18 -4.71 8.57 22.18
N ALA A 19 -4.94 7.33 22.60
CA ALA A 19 -4.76 6.87 23.97
C ALA A 19 -3.63 5.84 23.98
N PHE A 20 -2.65 6.02 24.86
CA PHE A 20 -1.50 5.14 25.00
C PHE A 20 -1.39 4.71 26.46
N HIS A 21 -1.20 3.42 26.68
CA HIS A 21 -1.11 2.86 28.02
C HIS A 21 0.02 1.85 28.08
N ALA A 22 1.01 2.11 28.93
CA ALA A 22 2.00 1.14 29.32
C ALA A 22 1.33 0.13 30.25
N ILE A 23 1.15 -1.10 29.77
CA ILE A 23 0.59 -2.20 30.56
C ILE A 23 1.58 -2.57 31.67
N ASP A 24 2.86 -2.60 31.31
CA ASP A 24 4.02 -2.77 32.20
C ASP A 24 5.27 -2.11 31.59
N ALA A 25 6.47 -2.52 32.04
CA ALA A 25 7.73 -1.95 31.56
C ALA A 25 8.13 -2.38 30.13
N SER A 26 7.53 -3.44 29.59
CA SER A 26 7.88 -4.03 28.30
C SER A 26 6.71 -4.12 27.31
N HIS A 27 5.49 -3.82 27.76
CA HIS A 27 4.27 -3.90 26.95
C HIS A 27 3.51 -2.58 26.90
N ASN A 28 3.12 -2.17 25.70
CA ASN A 28 2.31 -0.99 25.47
C ASN A 28 1.06 -1.33 24.66
N MET A 29 -0.03 -0.64 24.94
CA MET A 29 -1.19 -0.62 24.06
C MET A 29 -1.48 0.80 23.58
N HIS A 30 -2.04 0.90 22.39
CA HIS A 30 -2.51 2.16 21.83
C HIS A 30 -3.86 2.01 21.16
N ALA A 31 -4.66 3.05 21.24
CA ALA A 31 -5.87 3.21 20.46
C ALA A 31 -5.84 4.59 19.80
N VAL A 32 -6.04 4.66 18.49
CA VAL A 32 -6.00 5.91 17.72
C VAL A 32 -7.26 6.02 16.89
N ILE A 33 -7.93 7.16 16.97
CA ILE A 33 -9.01 7.54 16.06
C ILE A 33 -8.59 8.81 15.32
N SER A 34 -8.77 8.83 14.00
CA SER A 34 -8.43 10.00 13.19
C SER A 34 -9.46 10.26 12.11
N ARG A 35 -9.80 11.54 11.93
CA ARG A 35 -10.53 12.04 10.77
C ARG A 35 -9.56 12.82 9.89
N ARG A 36 -9.41 12.38 8.65
CA ARG A 36 -8.52 12.99 7.66
C ARG A 36 -9.29 13.29 6.38
N THR A 37 -8.81 14.26 5.62
CA THR A 37 -9.49 14.77 4.44
C THR A 37 -8.48 14.92 3.30
N ARG A 38 -8.88 14.60 2.07
CA ARG A 38 -8.11 14.82 0.85
C ARG A 38 -8.89 15.76 -0.07
N PHE A 39 -8.29 16.91 -0.40
CA PHE A 39 -8.86 17.83 -1.37
C PHE A 39 -8.71 17.30 -2.79
N ALA A 40 -9.72 17.54 -3.63
CA ALA A 40 -9.63 17.26 -5.05
C ALA A 40 -8.51 18.11 -5.69
N THR A 41 -7.67 17.44 -6.46
CA THR A 41 -6.58 18.05 -7.22
C THR A 41 -7.11 18.93 -8.36
N MET A 42 -6.26 19.84 -8.86
CA MET A 42 -6.58 20.67 -10.03
C MET A 42 -6.88 19.80 -11.27
N GLN A 43 -6.20 18.66 -11.40
CA GLN A 43 -6.46 17.73 -12.49
C GLN A 43 -7.86 17.12 -12.37
N GLU A 44 -8.31 16.73 -11.17
CA GLU A 44 -9.64 16.17 -10.96
C GLU A 44 -10.75 17.20 -11.20
N ARG A 45 -10.54 18.46 -10.79
CA ARG A 45 -11.53 19.53 -10.93
C ARG A 45 -11.67 20.04 -12.36
N PHE A 46 -10.55 20.23 -13.07
CA PHE A 46 -10.51 21.06 -14.28
C PHE A 46 -10.02 20.33 -15.54
N SER A 47 -9.56 19.07 -15.46
CA SER A 47 -9.09 18.35 -16.63
C SER A 47 -10.23 17.77 -17.46
N PHE A 48 -10.19 18.00 -18.77
CA PHE A 48 -11.05 17.35 -19.75
C PHE A 48 -10.56 15.96 -20.17
N ARG A 49 -9.42 15.47 -19.64
CA ARG A 49 -8.85 14.14 -19.95
C ARG A 49 -8.80 13.87 -21.46
N LEU A 50 -8.25 14.83 -22.21
CA LEU A 50 -8.17 14.78 -23.68
C LEU A 50 -9.54 14.60 -24.36
N GLY A 51 -10.59 15.22 -23.80
CA GLY A 51 -11.95 15.19 -24.36
C GLY A 51 -12.82 14.02 -23.87
N SER A 52 -12.29 13.13 -23.04
CA SER A 52 -13.05 11.99 -22.46
C SER A 52 -13.75 12.30 -21.15
N ALA A 53 -13.50 13.48 -20.56
CA ALA A 53 -14.11 13.88 -19.30
C ALA A 53 -14.72 15.28 -19.34
N ILE A 54 -15.71 15.48 -18.49
CA ILE A 54 -16.26 16.78 -18.13
C ILE A 54 -15.66 17.18 -16.78
N PRO A 55 -15.02 18.36 -16.70
CA PRO A 55 -14.59 18.94 -15.44
C PRO A 55 -15.70 19.02 -14.40
N ASN A 56 -15.34 18.84 -13.14
CA ASN A 56 -16.22 19.11 -12.01
C ASN A 56 -15.50 20.03 -11.02
N PRO A 57 -15.58 21.37 -11.22
CA PRO A 57 -15.01 22.32 -10.28
C PRO A 57 -15.60 22.21 -8.87
N GLY A 58 -16.83 21.71 -8.75
CA GLY A 58 -17.57 21.56 -7.50
C GLY A 58 -17.24 20.29 -6.70
N LEU A 59 -16.15 19.58 -7.01
CA LEU A 59 -15.73 18.44 -6.20
C LEU A 59 -15.49 18.85 -4.75
N GLU A 60 -16.09 18.12 -3.82
CA GLU A 60 -15.87 18.26 -2.39
C GLU A 60 -14.64 17.45 -1.96
N PRO A 61 -14.07 17.74 -0.78
CA PRO A 61 -12.97 16.93 -0.25
C PRO A 61 -13.45 15.53 0.14
N GLU A 62 -12.64 14.50 -0.13
CA GLU A 62 -12.88 13.14 0.35
C GLU A 62 -12.55 13.07 1.84
N SER A 63 -13.33 12.34 2.65
CA SER A 63 -13.05 12.22 4.08
C SER A 63 -12.91 10.77 4.53
N SER A 64 -12.04 10.53 5.50
CA SER A 64 -11.77 9.21 6.05
C SER A 64 -11.80 9.27 7.57
N LEU A 65 -12.57 8.38 8.18
CA LEU A 65 -12.55 8.12 9.62
C LEU A 65 -11.91 6.75 9.85
N ALA A 66 -10.77 6.75 10.53
CA ALA A 66 -10.00 5.55 10.83
C ALA A 66 -9.89 5.34 12.34
N PHE A 67 -10.03 4.08 12.75
CA PHE A 67 -9.76 3.61 14.10
C PHE A 67 -8.71 2.49 14.04
N GLU A 68 -7.74 2.55 14.94
CA GLU A 68 -6.70 1.55 15.12
C GLU A 68 -6.58 1.20 16.59
N LEU A 69 -6.41 -0.09 16.88
CA LEU A 69 -6.10 -0.62 18.20
C LEU A 69 -4.89 -1.54 18.05
N GLY A 70 -3.85 -1.31 18.85
CA GLY A 70 -2.65 -2.12 18.81
C GLY A 70 -2.05 -2.38 20.18
N VAL A 71 -1.20 -3.38 20.20
CA VAL A 71 -0.37 -3.77 21.34
C VAL A 71 1.01 -4.16 20.82
N ASP A 72 2.05 -3.74 21.52
CA ASP A 72 3.41 -4.17 21.30
C ASP A 72 4.10 -4.57 22.61
N GLY A 73 5.08 -5.46 22.47
CA GLY A 73 5.76 -6.10 23.57
C GLY A 73 7.21 -6.42 23.24
N THR A 74 8.05 -6.47 24.27
CA THR A 74 9.40 -7.02 24.19
C THR A 74 9.63 -8.01 25.33
N ASP A 75 9.63 -9.30 24.99
CA ASP A 75 9.76 -10.43 25.90
C ASP A 75 11.13 -11.09 25.71
N GLY A 76 12.13 -10.60 26.46
CA GLY A 76 13.50 -11.10 26.36
C GLY A 76 14.08 -10.86 24.95
N PRO A 77 14.42 -11.92 24.17
CA PRO A 77 14.95 -11.78 22.82
C PRO A 77 13.88 -11.55 21.74
N VAL A 78 12.60 -11.47 22.11
CA VAL A 78 11.49 -11.35 21.14
C VAL A 78 10.85 -9.97 21.28
N SER A 79 10.72 -9.26 20.18
CA SER A 79 9.87 -8.07 20.07
C SER A 79 8.74 -8.32 19.09
N TRP A 80 7.56 -7.81 19.37
CA TRP A 80 6.38 -8.07 18.57
C TRP A 80 5.39 -6.91 18.62
N ARG A 81 4.55 -6.81 17.59
CA ARG A 81 3.43 -5.88 17.51
C ARG A 81 2.26 -6.54 16.79
N VAL A 82 1.07 -6.27 17.30
CA VAL A 82 -0.20 -6.62 16.69
C VAL A 82 -1.06 -5.38 16.64
N ALA A 83 -1.60 -5.05 15.47
CA ALA A 83 -2.54 -3.95 15.30
C ALA A 83 -3.73 -4.39 14.45
N ALA A 84 -4.92 -3.93 14.81
CA ALA A 84 -6.12 -4.06 14.00
C ALA A 84 -6.64 -2.67 13.67
N HIS A 85 -7.07 -2.48 12.43
CA HIS A 85 -7.56 -1.18 11.96
C HIS A 85 -8.85 -1.32 11.16
N VAL A 86 -9.67 -0.27 11.20
CA VAL A 86 -10.83 -0.07 10.34
C VAL A 86 -10.89 1.38 9.89
N ALA A 87 -11.10 1.61 8.61
CA ALA A 87 -11.23 2.93 8.03
C ALA A 87 -12.44 2.99 7.11
N GLY A 88 -13.32 3.96 7.35
CA GLY A 88 -14.42 4.31 6.45
C GLY A 88 -14.01 5.50 5.59
N LEU A 89 -14.14 5.36 4.27
CA LEU A 89 -13.95 6.43 3.30
C LEU A 89 -15.31 6.91 2.82
N GLU A 90 -15.53 8.21 2.88
CA GLU A 90 -16.73 8.91 2.41
C GLU A 90 -16.37 9.93 1.34
N ASP A 91 -17.36 10.22 0.49
CA ASP A 91 -17.27 11.21 -0.59
C ASP A 91 -16.09 10.98 -1.54
N ALA A 92 -15.70 9.71 -1.71
CA ALA A 92 -14.61 9.35 -2.60
C ALA A 92 -14.93 9.76 -4.04
N ILE A 93 -13.97 10.38 -4.69
CA ILE A 93 -14.07 10.92 -6.04
C ILE A 93 -13.97 9.76 -7.01
N GLN A 94 -15.09 9.41 -7.62
CA GLN A 94 -15.19 8.30 -8.57
C GLN A 94 -15.61 8.79 -9.95
N GLN A 95 -15.19 8.02 -10.96
CA GLN A 95 -15.60 8.22 -12.33
C GLN A 95 -17.04 7.74 -12.54
N VAL A 96 -17.91 8.65 -13.00
CA VAL A 96 -19.29 8.34 -13.38
C VAL A 96 -19.43 8.52 -14.89
N ILE A 97 -19.83 7.46 -15.59
CA ILE A 97 -20.15 7.54 -17.03
C ILE A 97 -21.38 8.43 -17.20
N VAL A 98 -21.29 9.40 -18.09
CA VAL A 98 -22.36 10.35 -18.43
C VAL A 98 -22.64 10.30 -19.93
N ALA A 99 -23.72 10.96 -20.35
CA ALA A 99 -24.10 10.99 -21.75
C ALA A 99 -22.95 11.52 -22.64
N ARG A 100 -22.58 10.78 -23.69
CA ARG A 100 -21.48 11.11 -24.61
C ARG A 100 -21.57 12.52 -25.19
N ALA A 101 -22.79 13.00 -25.44
CA ALA A 101 -23.08 14.32 -25.99
C ALA A 101 -22.60 15.49 -25.11
N LEU A 102 -22.34 15.25 -23.83
CA LEU A 102 -21.86 16.26 -22.89
C LEU A 102 -20.34 16.49 -22.98
N CYS A 103 -19.58 15.54 -23.52
CA CYS A 103 -18.17 15.72 -23.84
C CYS A 103 -18.00 16.31 -25.25
N PRO A 104 -16.89 17.03 -25.53
CA PRO A 104 -16.58 17.50 -26.88
C PRO A 104 -16.69 16.38 -27.94
N PRO A 105 -17.20 16.69 -29.14
CA PRO A 105 -17.27 15.71 -30.22
C PRO A 105 -15.85 15.32 -30.65
N ASP A 106 -15.49 14.06 -30.39
CA ASP A 106 -14.22 13.46 -30.77
C ASP A 106 -14.47 11.99 -31.14
N PRO A 107 -14.25 11.59 -32.41
CA PRO A 107 -14.46 10.22 -32.87
C PRO A 107 -13.55 9.19 -32.20
N ARG A 108 -12.48 9.61 -31.50
CA ARG A 108 -11.56 8.73 -30.75
C ARG A 108 -12.06 8.43 -29.34
N VAL A 109 -12.98 9.25 -28.82
CA VAL A 109 -13.51 9.13 -27.45
C VAL A 109 -14.84 8.35 -27.49
N ARG A 110 -14.83 7.14 -26.93
CA ARG A 110 -15.99 6.24 -26.86
C ARG A 110 -16.93 6.60 -25.71
N ASP A 111 -16.37 6.79 -24.52
CA ASP A 111 -17.12 7.08 -23.30
C ASP A 111 -16.84 8.51 -22.83
N CYS A 112 -17.86 9.13 -22.24
CA CYS A 112 -17.74 10.39 -21.54
C CYS A 112 -17.97 10.15 -20.06
N PHE A 113 -17.16 10.78 -19.21
CA PHE A 113 -17.33 10.67 -17.77
C PHE A 113 -17.19 12.00 -17.04
N GLN A 114 -17.64 12.01 -15.79
CA GLN A 114 -17.43 13.11 -14.85
C GLN A 114 -17.01 12.53 -13.51
N LEU A 115 -16.05 13.18 -12.86
CA LEU A 115 -15.66 12.84 -11.50
C LEU A 115 -16.70 13.37 -10.51
N ARG A 116 -17.13 12.53 -9.56
CA ARG A 116 -18.14 12.89 -8.54
C ARG A 116 -17.81 12.26 -7.18
N ASN A 117 -18.10 12.99 -6.11
CA ASN A 117 -18.04 12.51 -4.72
C ASN A 117 -19.22 11.57 -4.43
N ILE A 118 -19.10 10.31 -4.85
CA ILE A 118 -20.16 9.30 -4.65
C ILE A 118 -19.64 8.03 -4.00
N GLY A 119 -18.32 7.86 -3.94
CA GLY A 119 -17.71 6.62 -3.50
C GLY A 119 -17.69 6.52 -1.98
N ARG A 120 -18.01 5.33 -1.49
CA ARG A 120 -17.88 4.93 -0.10
C ARG A 120 -17.15 3.62 -0.06
N ALA A 121 -16.19 3.48 0.84
CA ALA A 121 -15.44 2.26 1.01
C ALA A 121 -15.17 1.97 2.48
N THR A 122 -14.99 0.71 2.82
CA THR A 122 -14.53 0.27 4.14
C THR A 122 -13.29 -0.57 3.96
N HIS A 123 -12.22 -0.22 4.65
CA HIS A 123 -11.00 -1.00 4.71
C HIS A 123 -10.83 -1.49 6.14
N ARG A 124 -10.59 -2.78 6.35
CA ARG A 124 -10.30 -3.35 7.67
C ARG A 124 -9.16 -4.33 7.56
N GLY A 125 -8.32 -4.39 8.58
CA GLY A 125 -7.13 -5.21 8.50
C GLY A 125 -6.51 -5.50 9.84
N VAL A 126 -5.56 -6.43 9.80
CA VAL A 126 -4.72 -6.81 10.92
C VAL A 126 -3.28 -6.85 10.43
N GLU A 127 -2.39 -6.29 11.22
CA GLU A 127 -0.95 -6.26 10.98
C GLU A 127 -0.25 -6.92 12.15
N LEU A 128 0.66 -7.82 11.83
CA LEU A 128 1.53 -8.53 12.77
C LEU A 128 2.97 -8.26 12.35
N SER A 129 3.82 -7.89 13.30
CA SER A 129 5.26 -7.83 13.09
C SER A 129 5.98 -8.43 14.29
N GLY A 130 7.12 -9.06 14.07
CA GLY A 130 7.95 -9.52 15.16
C GLY A 130 9.37 -9.80 14.74
N ARG A 131 10.27 -9.66 15.71
CA ARG A 131 11.68 -9.99 15.60
C ARG A 131 12.09 -10.88 16.76
N TRP A 132 12.83 -11.93 16.47
CA TRP A 132 13.42 -12.82 17.46
C TRP A 132 14.93 -12.88 17.27
N ASP A 133 15.68 -12.34 18.23
CA ASP A 133 17.14 -12.48 18.30
C ASP A 133 17.48 -13.87 18.88
N ILE A 134 17.52 -14.88 18.00
CA ILE A 134 17.64 -16.31 18.33
C ILE A 134 18.93 -16.59 19.12
N ALA A 135 20.04 -16.00 18.68
CA ALA A 135 21.38 -16.16 19.23
C ALA A 135 22.26 -14.97 18.82
N PRO A 136 23.46 -14.78 19.38
CA PRO A 136 24.38 -13.75 18.91
C PRO A 136 24.61 -13.85 17.40
N GLY A 137 24.31 -12.77 16.70
CA GLY A 137 24.41 -12.68 15.24
C GLY A 137 23.32 -13.41 14.48
N TRP A 138 22.29 -13.99 15.09
CA TRP A 138 21.15 -14.60 14.39
C TRP A 138 19.85 -13.93 14.78
N ALA A 139 19.09 -13.48 13.79
CA ALA A 139 17.76 -12.93 14.01
C ALA A 139 16.76 -13.39 12.96
N LEU A 140 15.53 -13.60 13.39
CA LEU A 140 14.39 -13.86 12.53
C LEU A 140 13.43 -12.68 12.62
N ASP A 141 13.15 -12.03 11.51
CA ASP A 141 12.15 -10.96 11.39
C ASP A 141 10.97 -11.45 10.55
N GLY A 142 9.76 -11.06 10.91
CA GLY A 142 8.53 -11.45 10.23
C GLY A 142 7.46 -10.38 10.29
N ASN A 143 6.79 -10.16 9.17
CA ASN A 143 5.69 -9.23 9.02
C ASN A 143 4.56 -9.89 8.24
N TYR A 144 3.32 -9.65 8.66
CA TYR A 144 2.13 -10.15 8.00
C TYR A 144 1.03 -9.09 8.06
N ALA A 145 0.38 -8.86 6.92
CA ALA A 145 -0.77 -7.98 6.80
C ALA A 145 -1.93 -8.72 6.16
N PHE A 146 -3.09 -8.64 6.82
CA PHE A 146 -4.37 -8.98 6.25
C PHE A 146 -5.16 -7.71 5.99
N LEU A 147 -5.71 -7.56 4.79
CA LEU A 147 -6.51 -6.40 4.41
C LEU A 147 -7.75 -6.83 3.64
N ASP A 148 -8.89 -6.46 4.17
CA ASP A 148 -10.19 -6.63 3.53
C ASP A 148 -10.76 -5.26 3.15
N ARG A 149 -11.25 -5.16 1.92
CA ARG A 149 -11.71 -3.91 1.32
C ARG A 149 -13.08 -4.13 0.71
N GLU A 150 -14.00 -3.25 1.02
CA GLU A 150 -15.37 -3.29 0.51
C GLU A 150 -15.71 -1.95 -0.14
N ASN A 151 -16.26 -2.00 -1.36
CA ASN A 151 -16.92 -0.86 -1.97
C ASN A 151 -18.36 -0.80 -1.49
N ARG A 152 -18.69 0.22 -0.69
CA ARG A 152 -20.02 0.38 -0.08
C ARG A 152 -21.00 1.09 -1.01
N THR A 153 -20.52 1.84 -1.99
CA THR A 153 -21.38 2.48 -3.02
C THR A 153 -21.80 1.49 -4.10
N ARG A 154 -20.87 0.64 -4.54
CA ARG A 154 -21.07 -0.38 -5.57
C ARG A 154 -20.50 -1.72 -5.11
N PRO A 155 -21.24 -2.51 -4.31
CA PRO A 155 -20.78 -3.80 -3.79
C PRO A 155 -20.47 -4.84 -4.89
N ASP A 156 -21.01 -4.65 -6.09
CA ASP A 156 -20.73 -5.44 -7.29
C ASP A 156 -19.35 -5.15 -7.90
N VAL A 157 -18.74 -4.01 -7.55
CA VAL A 157 -17.44 -3.57 -8.04
C VAL A 157 -16.37 -3.89 -7.00
N GLN A 158 -15.56 -4.90 -7.29
CA GLN A 158 -14.56 -5.37 -6.34
C GLN A 158 -13.29 -4.51 -6.33
N PRO A 159 -12.63 -4.33 -5.17
CA PRO A 159 -11.33 -3.68 -5.11
C PRO A 159 -10.27 -4.47 -5.87
N ILE A 160 -9.36 -3.75 -6.52
CA ILE A 160 -8.31 -4.32 -7.37
C ILE A 160 -6.90 -4.00 -6.86
N ASN A 161 -5.91 -4.72 -7.39
CA ASN A 161 -4.47 -4.52 -7.31
C ASN A 161 -3.83 -4.65 -5.93
N VAL A 162 -4.62 -4.87 -4.89
CA VAL A 162 -4.13 -5.05 -3.51
C VAL A 162 -4.48 -6.47 -3.06
N PRO A 163 -3.50 -7.31 -2.68
CA PRO A 163 -3.77 -8.64 -2.17
C PRO A 163 -4.39 -8.57 -0.77
N ALA A 164 -5.21 -9.56 -0.44
CA ALA A 164 -5.80 -9.66 0.89
C ALA A 164 -4.78 -10.11 1.94
N HIS A 165 -3.79 -10.92 1.55
CA HIS A 165 -2.72 -11.38 2.42
C HIS A 165 -1.35 -11.00 1.86
N PHE A 166 -0.51 -10.43 2.70
CA PHE A 166 0.88 -10.11 2.41
C PHE A 166 1.74 -10.59 3.58
N GLY A 167 2.84 -11.26 3.29
CA GLY A 167 3.79 -11.73 4.29
C GLY A 167 5.23 -11.51 3.83
N LEU A 168 6.09 -11.16 4.78
CA LEU A 168 7.53 -11.09 4.60
C LEU A 168 8.18 -11.75 5.82
N ALA A 169 9.16 -12.61 5.60
CA ALA A 169 10.00 -13.15 6.66
C ALA A 169 11.47 -13.09 6.23
N SER A 170 12.37 -12.84 7.17
CA SER A 170 13.80 -12.84 6.90
C SER A 170 14.60 -13.47 8.03
N LEU A 171 15.60 -14.26 7.65
CA LEU A 171 16.61 -14.80 8.53
C LEU A 171 17.91 -14.05 8.26
N GLU A 172 18.40 -13.40 9.30
CA GLU A 172 19.60 -12.59 9.30
C GLU A 172 20.69 -13.32 10.07
N TRP A 173 21.87 -13.40 9.46
CA TRP A 173 23.10 -13.77 10.12
C TRP A 173 24.11 -12.64 10.02
N SER A 174 24.61 -12.15 11.14
CA SER A 174 25.67 -11.14 11.23
C SER A 174 26.94 -11.76 11.80
N GLY A 175 27.95 -11.89 10.96
CA GLY A 175 29.29 -12.37 11.32
C GLY A 175 30.30 -11.23 11.40
N GLU A 176 31.55 -11.55 11.75
CA GLU A 176 32.61 -10.52 11.90
C GLU A 176 32.96 -9.80 10.59
N ARG A 177 32.82 -10.48 9.45
CA ARG A 177 33.18 -9.95 8.13
C ARG A 177 32.06 -10.06 7.12
N VAL A 178 31.02 -10.83 7.42
CA VAL A 178 29.97 -11.15 6.46
C VAL A 178 28.63 -11.11 7.15
N ASP A 179 27.70 -10.38 6.55
CA ASP A 179 26.28 -10.47 6.87
C ASP A 179 25.56 -11.23 5.76
N ILE A 180 24.61 -12.08 6.11
CA ILE A 180 23.74 -12.81 5.18
C ILE A 180 22.30 -12.57 5.58
N ILE A 181 21.48 -12.13 4.64
CA ILE A 181 20.04 -11.97 4.81
C ILE A 181 19.36 -12.86 3.78
N THR A 182 18.56 -13.82 4.26
CA THR A 182 17.68 -14.62 3.41
C THR A 182 16.25 -14.23 3.71
N SER A 183 15.50 -13.81 2.71
CA SER A 183 14.11 -13.38 2.91
C SER A 183 13.16 -14.08 1.96
N VAL A 184 11.90 -14.17 2.40
CA VAL A 184 10.80 -14.66 1.60
C VAL A 184 9.63 -13.71 1.71
N GLN A 185 9.08 -13.33 0.56
CA GLN A 185 7.84 -12.59 0.43
C GLN A 185 6.76 -13.51 -0.13
N ALA A 186 5.54 -13.42 0.40
CA ALA A 186 4.39 -14.14 -0.10
C ALA A 186 3.18 -13.21 -0.19
N GLU A 187 2.46 -13.28 -1.30
CA GLU A 187 1.26 -12.48 -1.52
C GLU A 187 0.13 -13.36 -2.05
N SER A 188 -1.09 -13.13 -1.57
CA SER A 188 -2.27 -13.79 -2.14
C SER A 188 -2.55 -13.28 -3.56
N SER A 189 -3.46 -13.98 -4.24
CA SER A 189 -4.03 -13.46 -5.48
C SER A 189 -4.72 -12.12 -5.25
N ARG A 190 -4.87 -11.36 -6.33
CA ARG A 190 -5.60 -10.09 -6.35
C ARG A 190 -6.31 -9.89 -7.68
N LEU A 191 -7.44 -9.19 -7.63
CA LEU A 191 -8.14 -8.81 -8.85
C LEU A 191 -7.38 -7.73 -9.60
N SER A 192 -7.21 -7.91 -10.90
CA SER A 192 -6.66 -6.89 -11.81
C SER A 192 -7.76 -6.08 -12.50
N ARG A 193 -9.02 -6.55 -12.45
CA ARG A 193 -10.18 -5.80 -12.93
C ARG A 193 -11.33 -5.77 -11.94
N PRO A 194 -12.09 -4.66 -11.89
CA PRO A 194 -13.19 -4.53 -10.93
C PRO A 194 -14.40 -5.42 -11.22
N ASP A 195 -14.47 -6.01 -12.43
CA ASP A 195 -15.51 -6.98 -12.84
C ASP A 195 -15.29 -8.39 -12.26
N GLY A 196 -14.15 -8.62 -11.60
CA GLY A 196 -13.79 -9.92 -11.02
C GLY A 196 -13.33 -10.96 -12.04
N LEU A 197 -13.23 -10.61 -13.33
CA LEU A 197 -12.88 -11.57 -14.39
C LEU A 197 -11.39 -11.75 -14.58
N ARG A 198 -10.59 -10.82 -14.04
CA ARG A 198 -9.13 -10.84 -14.16
C ARG A 198 -8.44 -10.93 -12.83
N ILE A 199 -7.61 -11.95 -12.66
CA ILE A 199 -6.98 -12.33 -11.40
C ILE A 199 -5.50 -12.53 -11.67
N ALA A 200 -4.67 -11.78 -10.95
CA ALA A 200 -3.25 -12.09 -10.83
C ALA A 200 -3.09 -13.10 -9.70
N ASP A 201 -2.45 -14.24 -10.00
CA ASP A 201 -2.26 -15.32 -9.05
C ASP A 201 -1.40 -14.92 -7.85
N GLY A 202 -1.59 -15.63 -6.74
CA GLY A 202 -0.71 -15.50 -5.58
C GLY A 202 0.67 -16.06 -5.89
N PHE A 203 1.69 -15.53 -5.24
CA PHE A 203 3.08 -15.92 -5.49
C PHE A 203 3.92 -15.87 -4.22
N MET A 204 5.10 -16.49 -4.30
CA MET A 204 6.12 -16.46 -3.26
C MET A 204 7.49 -16.23 -3.91
N LEU A 205 8.25 -15.28 -3.39
CA LEU A 205 9.58 -14.90 -3.86
C LEU A 205 10.59 -15.10 -2.75
N GLY A 206 11.71 -15.77 -3.07
CA GLY A 206 12.85 -15.87 -2.18
C GLY A 206 13.98 -14.93 -2.63
N HIS A 207 14.65 -14.31 -1.68
CA HIS A 207 15.79 -13.43 -1.92
C HIS A 207 16.95 -13.78 -0.99
N VAL A 208 18.16 -13.58 -1.47
CA VAL A 208 19.39 -13.73 -0.68
C VAL A 208 20.26 -12.51 -0.90
N LYS A 209 20.75 -11.92 0.17
CA LYS A 209 21.71 -10.81 0.16
C LYS A 209 22.89 -11.17 1.05
N GLY A 210 24.09 -10.99 0.52
CA GLY A 210 25.35 -11.09 1.26
C GLY A 210 26.05 -9.74 1.26
N ILE A 211 26.56 -9.33 2.41
CA ILE A 211 27.38 -8.14 2.58
C ILE A 211 28.73 -8.60 3.11
N TRP A 212 29.81 -8.25 2.42
CA TRP A 212 31.17 -8.53 2.85
C TRP A 212 31.87 -7.23 3.26
N HIS A 213 32.20 -7.13 4.55
CA HIS A 213 32.99 -6.05 5.14
C HIS A 213 34.47 -6.25 4.81
N ALA A 214 34.83 -5.96 3.56
CA ALA A 214 36.18 -6.19 3.04
C ALA A 214 37.24 -5.36 3.78
N LEU A 215 36.90 -4.12 4.16
CA LEU A 215 37.71 -3.21 4.95
C LEU A 215 36.81 -2.44 5.94
N LYS A 216 37.40 -1.74 6.90
CA LYS A 216 36.68 -0.96 7.93
C LYS A 216 35.65 0.04 7.35
N ASP A 217 35.95 0.54 6.16
CA ASP A 217 35.20 1.62 5.50
C ASP A 217 34.61 1.13 4.15
N THR A 218 34.62 -0.18 3.87
CA THR A 218 34.26 -0.73 2.56
C THR A 218 33.43 -2.00 2.67
N ASP A 219 32.22 -1.93 2.11
CA ASP A 219 31.30 -3.05 2.00
C ASP A 219 31.07 -3.41 0.53
N LEU A 220 31.12 -4.71 0.25
CA LEU A 220 30.72 -5.29 -1.02
C LEU A 220 29.41 -6.04 -0.83
N GLU A 221 28.40 -5.69 -1.63
CA GLU A 221 27.08 -6.33 -1.58
C GLU A 221 26.89 -7.22 -2.81
N PHE A 222 26.34 -8.41 -2.58
CA PHE A 222 25.85 -9.29 -3.62
C PHE A 222 24.43 -9.76 -3.25
N SER A 223 23.48 -9.52 -4.13
CA SER A 223 22.07 -9.86 -3.89
C SER A 223 21.49 -10.63 -5.08
N VAL A 224 20.74 -11.69 -4.78
CA VAL A 224 19.95 -12.47 -5.72
C VAL A 224 18.49 -12.29 -5.36
N LEU A 225 17.74 -11.61 -6.21
CA LEU A 225 16.30 -11.45 -6.08
C LEU A 225 15.59 -12.52 -6.89
N ASN A 226 14.45 -13.02 -6.37
CA ASN A 226 13.68 -14.07 -7.00
C ASN A 226 14.56 -15.31 -7.30
N LEU A 227 15.16 -15.87 -6.25
CA LEU A 227 16.14 -16.96 -6.31
C LEU A 227 15.61 -18.19 -7.07
N ALA A 228 14.31 -18.46 -6.96
CA ALA A 228 13.66 -19.58 -7.63
C ALA A 228 13.33 -19.31 -9.12
N ASP A 229 13.54 -18.09 -9.61
CA ASP A 229 13.08 -17.64 -10.94
C ASP A 229 11.56 -17.84 -11.13
N THR A 230 10.80 -17.56 -10.08
CA THR A 230 9.33 -17.61 -10.06
C THR A 230 8.78 -16.61 -11.08
N ARG A 231 7.87 -17.05 -11.94
CA ARG A 231 7.08 -16.15 -12.78
C ARG A 231 5.92 -15.61 -11.97
N TYR A 232 5.82 -14.29 -11.90
CA TYR A 232 4.79 -13.63 -11.11
C TYR A 232 4.33 -12.35 -11.80
N GLU A 233 3.18 -11.86 -11.37
CA GLU A 233 2.52 -10.68 -11.91
C GLU A 233 1.75 -9.97 -10.79
N PHE A 234 1.84 -8.64 -10.76
CA PHE A 234 1.00 -7.83 -9.89
C PHE A 234 -0.34 -7.48 -10.54
N ILE A 235 -0.35 -7.47 -11.87
CA ILE A 235 -1.51 -7.22 -12.73
C ILE A 235 -1.51 -8.31 -13.79
N GLU A 236 -2.62 -9.02 -13.95
CA GLU A 236 -2.74 -10.13 -14.90
C GLU A 236 -2.27 -9.71 -16.30
N GLY A 237 -1.33 -10.49 -16.85
CA GLY A 237 -0.74 -10.29 -18.16
C GLY A 237 0.47 -9.35 -18.18
N PHE A 238 0.87 -8.80 -17.04
CA PHE A 238 2.09 -7.99 -16.87
C PHE A 238 3.09 -8.77 -16.01
N GLN A 239 3.93 -9.54 -16.69
CA GLN A 239 4.98 -10.33 -16.07
C GLN A 239 6.07 -9.44 -15.51
N GLU A 240 6.49 -9.75 -14.29
CA GLU A 240 7.56 -9.04 -13.60
C GLU A 240 8.94 -9.70 -13.84
N ALA A 241 9.99 -9.05 -13.34
CA ALA A 241 11.35 -9.53 -13.49
C ALA A 241 11.54 -10.93 -12.86
N GLY A 242 12.17 -11.83 -13.62
CA GLY A 242 12.65 -13.10 -13.10
C GLY A 242 13.83 -12.93 -12.13
N ARG A 243 14.68 -13.94 -12.07
CA ARG A 243 15.89 -13.90 -11.23
C ARG A 243 16.79 -12.73 -11.61
N THR A 244 17.09 -11.89 -10.62
CA THR A 244 17.90 -10.68 -10.81
C THR A 244 19.09 -10.69 -9.88
N PHE A 245 20.27 -10.37 -10.42
CA PHE A 245 21.52 -10.27 -9.67
C PHE A 245 21.89 -8.79 -9.51
N LEU A 246 22.19 -8.37 -8.29
CA LEU A 246 22.63 -7.03 -7.96
C LEU A 246 24.00 -7.10 -7.28
N VAL A 247 24.87 -6.18 -7.66
CA VAL A 247 26.19 -5.99 -7.03
C VAL A 247 26.29 -4.54 -6.59
N GLY A 248 26.63 -4.33 -5.32
CA GLY A 248 26.78 -3.02 -4.72
C GLY A 248 28.17 -2.83 -4.13
N PHE A 249 28.62 -1.59 -4.08
CA PHE A 249 29.84 -1.17 -3.40
C PHE A 249 29.51 0.06 -2.57
N HIS A 250 29.83 0.02 -1.28
CA HIS A 250 29.62 1.14 -0.37
C HIS A 250 30.94 1.51 0.30
N TYR A 251 31.28 2.79 0.24
CA TYR A 251 32.43 3.37 0.92
C TYR A 251 31.96 4.51 1.81
N ARG A 252 32.31 4.47 3.10
CA ARG A 252 31.98 5.53 4.06
C ARG A 252 33.25 6.02 4.74
N ARG A 253 33.46 7.34 4.75
CA ARG A 253 34.62 8.01 5.36
C ARG A 253 34.21 8.82 6.58
#